data_AF-A0A401H1G3-F1
#
_entry.id   AF-A0A401H1G3-F1
#
_cell.length_a   1.000
_cell.length_b   1.000
_cell.length_c   1.000
_cell.angle_alpha   90.00
_cell.angle_beta   90.00
_cell.angle_gamma   90.00
#
_symmetry.space_group_name_H-M   'P 1'
#
loop_
_entity.id
_entity.type
_entity.pdbx_description
1 polymer ?
#
loop_
_entity_poly.entity_id
_entity_poly.type
_entity_poly.pdbx_seq_one_letter_code
_entity_poly.pdbx_strand_id
1 'polypeptide(L)'
;MATAVGQETTSHLGKSRRLPFYFFDLPQLLALELAHPSPPAVLCRCIPSPSNSRPSSLPLPAGFHAPPPPPRGSRSTPRPVQCAFHNDFRVEDATCPDAEIEVSDDVQYKHVLLYTRLNNRVVDLRMQTNQAVFKLRHAISHLFHEYLDERGFTEIHSPKLQGTATVSGATVFEVGDFKGMAFLAQWPQLMKQMAIAADFERVYKIGPICRTEDSNTHRHMIEFTGLDLEMAIQEHYHKVMEMLDRLSSRREFKWREGPEGMLRLSFKEAVDLLVEDGVPRDALDDIKCHQIEKRLGRIVRAKYDTDYYIIVKFSMALRPFYIMPDPDDPTLSNSYDFFIRGEEILSGAQRIHDVTLLAEKMRSRGLDPASISYYLYAFKMGCSPNVGGSIGLECMLMLFLRLNNIRCTSLFPRDSGSTRRQ
;
A
#
# COMPACT_ATOMS: atom_id res chain seq x y z
N MET A 1 -46.03 -27.40 41.71
CA MET A 1 -47.06 -27.24 40.68
C MET A 1 -47.00 -25.81 40.16
N ALA A 2 -46.87 -25.65 38.83
CA ALA A 2 -47.21 -24.48 38.01
C ALA A 2 -46.49 -23.13 38.33
N THR A 3 -45.51 -22.66 37.52
CA THR A 3 -45.63 -21.72 36.36
C THR A 3 -46.14 -20.31 36.74
N ALA A 4 -45.64 -19.16 36.25
CA ALA A 4 -44.69 -18.80 35.19
C ALA A 4 -44.46 -17.25 35.24
N VAL A 5 -43.28 -16.80 34.78
CA VAL A 5 -42.97 -15.59 33.94
C VAL A 5 -43.45 -14.20 34.43
N GLY A 6 -42.64 -13.13 34.49
CA GLY A 6 -41.26 -12.89 34.10
C GLY A 6 -40.90 -11.38 34.22
N GLN A 7 -39.65 -11.11 33.84
CA GLN A 7 -38.99 -9.82 33.59
C GLN A 7 -38.68 -8.89 34.78
N GLU A 8 -37.54 -9.15 35.43
CA GLU A 8 -36.74 -8.12 36.09
C GLU A 8 -35.45 -7.87 35.32
N THR A 9 -35.19 -6.58 35.11
CA THR A 9 -33.95 -5.97 34.67
C THR A 9 -32.85 -6.14 35.72
N THR A 10 -31.74 -6.82 35.40
CA THR A 10 -30.50 -6.72 36.20
C THR A 10 -29.24 -6.75 35.35
N SER A 11 -28.52 -5.63 35.43
CA SER A 11 -27.08 -5.42 35.25
C SER A 11 -26.17 -6.65 35.05
N HIS A 12 -25.40 -6.64 33.96
CA HIS A 12 -24.18 -7.43 33.81
C HIS A 12 -22.95 -6.52 33.81
N LEU A 13 -22.62 -5.98 34.98
CA LEU A 13 -21.26 -5.59 35.33
C LEU A 13 -20.51 -6.83 35.82
N GLY A 14 -19.34 -7.09 35.26
CA GLY A 14 -18.35 -7.99 35.86
C GLY A 14 -18.44 -9.48 35.52
N LYS A 15 -18.29 -9.85 34.24
CA LYS A 15 -17.69 -11.15 33.86
C LYS A 15 -16.80 -10.97 32.63
N SER A 16 -15.49 -11.01 32.85
CA SER A 16 -14.49 -11.20 31.78
C SER A 16 -14.72 -12.58 31.17
N ARG A 17 -15.48 -12.63 30.07
CA ARG A 17 -15.55 -13.80 29.21
C ARG A 17 -14.38 -13.71 28.23
N ARG A 18 -13.33 -14.48 28.50
CA ARG A 18 -12.36 -14.85 27.45
C ARG A 18 -13.14 -15.63 26.40
N LEU A 19 -13.49 -14.97 25.31
CA LEU A 19 -13.96 -15.63 24.10
C LEU A 19 -12.72 -16.24 23.42
N PRO A 20 -12.70 -17.56 23.15
CA PRO A 20 -11.67 -18.13 22.30
C PRO A 20 -11.86 -17.53 20.89
N PHE A 21 -10.91 -16.71 20.45
CA PHE A 21 -10.92 -16.09 19.13
C PHE A 21 -10.65 -17.17 18.08
N TYR A 22 -11.71 -17.66 17.46
CA TYR A 22 -11.62 -18.30 16.15
C TYR A 22 -11.61 -17.17 15.10
N PHE A 23 -10.61 -17.21 14.22
CA PHE A 23 -10.37 -16.27 13.14
C PHE A 23 -11.66 -15.95 12.35
N PHE A 24 -12.04 -14.67 12.29
CA PHE A 24 -13.20 -14.21 11.53
C PHE A 24 -12.98 -14.36 10.01
N ASP A 25 -14.00 -14.85 9.32
CA ASP A 25 -14.13 -14.99 7.87
C ASP A 25 -14.25 -13.58 7.23
N LEU A 26 -13.28 -13.07 6.46
CA LEU A 26 -13.42 -11.77 5.77
C LEU A 26 -14.61 -11.71 4.79
N PRO A 27 -15.02 -12.82 4.13
CA PRO A 27 -16.25 -12.83 3.36
C PRO A 27 -17.48 -12.56 4.23
N GLN A 28 -17.48 -12.96 5.51
CA GLN A 28 -18.55 -12.58 6.45
C GLN A 28 -18.49 -11.11 6.82
N LEU A 29 -17.32 -10.48 6.92
CA LEU A 29 -17.22 -9.03 7.15
C LEU A 29 -17.70 -8.23 5.92
N LEU A 30 -17.36 -8.67 4.71
CA LEU A 30 -17.90 -8.11 3.47
C LEU A 30 -19.41 -8.36 3.34
N ALA A 31 -19.88 -9.56 3.66
CA ALA A 31 -21.31 -9.92 3.60
C ALA A 31 -22.14 -9.29 4.73
N LEU A 32 -21.60 -9.10 5.94
CA LEU A 32 -22.26 -8.39 7.05
C LEU A 32 -22.36 -6.89 6.77
N GLU A 33 -21.37 -6.26 6.12
CA GLU A 33 -21.48 -4.85 5.72
C GLU A 33 -22.33 -4.64 4.47
N LEU A 34 -22.33 -5.58 3.52
CA LEU A 34 -23.28 -5.58 2.41
C LEU A 34 -24.73 -5.87 2.88
N ALA A 35 -24.91 -6.62 3.98
CA ALA A 35 -26.22 -6.90 4.58
C ALA A 35 -26.70 -5.83 5.58
N HIS A 36 -25.78 -5.07 6.19
CA HIS A 36 -26.09 -3.95 7.08
C HIS A 36 -25.51 -2.65 6.52
N PRO A 37 -26.28 -1.92 5.68
CA PRO A 37 -25.86 -0.61 5.25
C PRO A 37 -25.63 0.27 6.48
N SER A 38 -24.51 0.97 6.49
CA SER A 38 -24.26 2.06 7.42
C SER A 38 -25.48 3.00 7.46
N PRO A 39 -25.81 3.64 8.60
CA PRO A 39 -26.88 4.63 8.63
C PRO A 39 -26.62 5.63 7.49
N PRO A 40 -27.66 6.02 6.72
CA PRO A 40 -27.47 6.73 5.48
C PRO A 40 -26.56 7.92 5.73
N ALA A 41 -25.42 7.94 5.04
CA ALA A 41 -24.68 9.18 4.85
C ALA A 41 -25.74 10.22 4.45
N VAL A 42 -25.77 11.37 5.12
CA VAL A 42 -26.73 12.43 4.82
C VAL A 42 -26.58 12.76 3.34
N LEU A 43 -27.48 12.19 2.54
CA LEU A 43 -27.50 12.34 1.10
C LEU A 43 -28.03 13.75 0.87
N CYS A 44 -27.13 14.68 0.62
CA CYS A 44 -27.49 15.95 0.00
C CYS A 44 -28.18 15.62 -1.32
N ARG A 45 -29.51 15.74 -1.37
CA ARG A 45 -30.26 15.71 -2.64
C ARG A 45 -29.85 16.92 -3.45
N CYS A 46 -28.98 16.72 -4.43
CA CYS A 46 -28.74 17.70 -5.49
C CYS A 46 -29.89 17.56 -6.50
N ILE A 47 -30.80 18.53 -6.52
CA ILE A 47 -31.80 18.64 -7.59
C ILE A 47 -31.10 19.34 -8.77
N PRO A 48 -30.99 18.71 -9.96
CA PRO A 48 -30.46 19.40 -11.13
C PRO A 48 -31.44 20.51 -11.55
N SER A 49 -30.95 21.75 -11.59
CA SER A 49 -31.64 22.87 -12.22
C SER A 49 -31.31 22.86 -13.71
N PRO A 50 -32.30 22.82 -14.63
CA PRO A 50 -32.02 22.99 -16.05
C PRO A 50 -31.79 24.48 -16.34
N SER A 51 -30.53 24.92 -16.44
CA SER A 51 -30.22 26.29 -16.89
C SER A 51 -29.74 26.27 -18.34
N ASN A 52 -30.68 26.57 -19.23
CA ASN A 52 -30.42 27.00 -20.60
C ASN A 52 -30.41 28.54 -20.58
N SER A 53 -29.24 29.21 -20.62
CA SER A 53 -29.12 30.60 -21.12
C SER A 53 -27.69 31.15 -21.04
N ARG A 54 -27.29 31.79 -22.15
CA ARG A 54 -26.10 32.62 -22.39
C ARG A 54 -25.94 33.78 -21.38
N PRO A 55 -24.75 34.38 -21.24
CA PRO A 55 -24.49 35.38 -20.22
C PRO A 55 -25.05 36.75 -20.65
N SER A 56 -25.85 37.37 -19.78
CA SER A 56 -26.11 38.80 -19.84
C SER A 56 -25.92 39.41 -18.44
N SER A 57 -25.08 40.43 -18.42
CA SER A 57 -24.80 41.37 -17.34
C SER A 57 -26.04 42.15 -16.91
N LEU A 58 -26.24 42.35 -15.59
CA LEU A 58 -26.66 43.61 -14.90
C LEU A 58 -27.11 43.32 -13.43
N PRO A 59 -27.21 44.33 -12.53
CA PRO A 59 -26.60 44.31 -11.20
C PRO A 59 -27.55 44.02 -10.03
N LEU A 60 -26.95 43.69 -8.89
CA LEU A 60 -27.57 43.50 -7.58
C LEU A 60 -28.21 44.78 -7.03
N PRO A 61 -29.31 44.66 -6.27
CA PRO A 61 -29.54 45.53 -5.12
C PRO A 61 -29.62 44.76 -3.79
N ALA A 62 -29.13 45.44 -2.76
CA ALA A 62 -29.08 45.04 -1.36
C ALA A 62 -30.47 44.93 -0.72
N GLY A 63 -30.62 44.02 0.26
CA GLY A 63 -31.74 44.02 1.21
C GLY A 63 -32.24 42.62 1.59
N PHE A 64 -31.55 41.93 2.51
CA PHE A 64 -32.13 40.75 3.18
C PHE A 64 -32.89 41.19 4.43
N HIS A 65 -34.23 41.10 4.40
CA HIS A 65 -35.06 40.98 5.60
C HIS A 65 -34.98 39.53 6.09
N ALA A 66 -34.56 39.33 7.34
CA ALA A 66 -34.59 38.03 8.00
C ALA A 66 -36.03 37.70 8.48
N PRO A 67 -36.56 36.48 8.23
CA PRO A 67 -37.81 36.04 8.85
C PRO A 67 -37.56 35.58 10.32
N PRO A 68 -38.58 35.62 11.20
CA PRO A 68 -38.43 35.29 12.61
C PRO A 68 -38.16 33.79 12.83
N PRO A 69 -37.54 33.41 13.97
CA PRO A 69 -37.17 32.02 14.22
C PRO A 69 -38.42 31.16 14.53
N PRO A 70 -38.44 29.87 14.13
CA PRO A 70 -39.54 28.97 14.47
C PRO A 70 -39.49 28.52 15.94
N PRO A 71 -40.61 28.06 16.52
CA PRO A 71 -40.69 27.71 17.93
C PRO A 71 -39.85 26.46 18.27
N ARG A 72 -39.27 26.48 19.47
CA ARG A 72 -38.43 25.41 20.03
C ARG A 72 -39.25 24.14 20.24
N GLY A 73 -38.97 23.09 19.46
CA GLY A 73 -39.62 21.80 19.67
C GLY A 73 -39.41 20.76 18.57
N SER A 74 -38.17 20.44 18.22
CA SER A 74 -37.76 19.11 17.70
C SER A 74 -36.26 19.15 17.42
N ARG A 75 -35.49 18.14 17.86
CA ARG A 75 -34.10 17.96 17.43
C ARG A 75 -34.09 17.70 15.92
N SER A 76 -33.94 18.75 15.11
CA SER A 76 -33.73 18.62 13.68
C SER A 76 -32.29 18.16 13.44
N THR A 77 -32.12 17.05 12.72
CA THR A 77 -30.87 16.69 12.05
C THR A 77 -30.30 17.91 11.29
N PRO A 78 -28.97 18.11 11.23
CA PRO A 78 -28.40 19.22 10.49
C PRO A 78 -28.94 19.23 9.06
N ARG A 79 -29.43 20.38 8.59
CA ARG A 79 -29.89 20.51 7.19
C ARG A 79 -28.70 20.23 6.27
N PRO A 80 -28.88 19.46 5.18
CA PRO A 80 -27.82 19.23 4.22
C PRO A 80 -27.39 20.57 3.61
N VAL A 81 -26.09 20.87 3.63
CA VAL A 81 -25.53 22.06 2.96
C VAL A 81 -25.71 21.86 1.45
N GLN A 82 -26.60 22.65 0.84
CA GLN A 82 -26.84 22.63 -0.59
C GLN A 82 -25.59 23.19 -1.31
N CYS A 83 -24.71 22.30 -1.75
CA CYS A 83 -23.62 22.65 -2.65
C CYS A 83 -24.06 22.31 -4.08
N ALA A 84 -24.36 23.35 -4.87
CA ALA A 84 -24.51 23.22 -6.31
C ALA A 84 -23.13 23.05 -6.94
N PHE A 85 -22.61 21.82 -6.96
CA PHE A 85 -21.49 21.47 -7.82
C PHE A 85 -22.03 20.86 -9.11
N HIS A 86 -21.57 21.40 -10.24
CA HIS A 86 -21.71 20.75 -11.54
C HIS A 86 -20.75 19.55 -11.55
N ASN A 87 -21.19 18.41 -11.00
CA ASN A 87 -20.40 17.20 -11.02
C ASN A 87 -20.50 16.57 -12.41
N ASP A 88 -19.37 16.11 -12.95
CA ASP A 88 -19.33 15.43 -14.25
C ASP A 88 -20.10 14.10 -14.26
N PHE A 89 -20.46 13.55 -13.10
CA PHE A 89 -21.29 12.35 -12.95
C PHE A 89 -21.89 12.25 -11.52
N ARG A 90 -22.93 11.43 -11.34
CA ARG A 90 -23.55 11.09 -10.04
C ARG A 90 -23.00 9.78 -9.48
N VAL A 91 -23.22 9.53 -8.18
CA VAL A 91 -22.74 8.28 -7.54
C VAL A 91 -23.36 7.05 -8.20
N GLU A 92 -24.63 7.15 -8.59
CA GLU A 92 -25.38 6.12 -9.30
C GLU A 92 -24.74 5.79 -10.66
N ASP A 93 -24.27 6.80 -11.40
CA ASP A 93 -23.67 6.62 -12.74
C ASP A 93 -22.39 5.78 -12.74
N ALA A 94 -21.67 5.76 -11.62
CA ALA A 94 -20.39 5.05 -11.52
C ALA A 94 -20.40 3.86 -10.54
N THR A 95 -21.57 3.55 -9.96
CA THR A 95 -21.85 2.29 -9.24
C THR A 95 -22.52 1.23 -10.11
N CYS A 96 -22.99 1.59 -11.32
CA CYS A 96 -23.57 0.64 -12.27
C CYS A 96 -22.54 -0.44 -12.65
N PRO A 97 -22.83 -1.74 -12.42
CA PRO A 97 -21.98 -2.84 -12.83
C PRO A 97 -21.85 -2.91 -14.36
N ASP A 98 -20.70 -3.32 -14.88
CA ASP A 98 -20.45 -3.40 -16.34
C ASP A 98 -21.50 -4.24 -17.09
N ALA A 99 -22.11 -5.22 -16.42
CA ALA A 99 -23.16 -6.09 -16.97
C ALA A 99 -24.55 -5.43 -17.10
N GLU A 100 -24.82 -4.32 -16.40
CA GLU A 100 -26.12 -3.62 -16.38
C GLU A 100 -26.13 -2.34 -17.22
N ILE A 101 -24.98 -1.96 -17.77
CA ILE A 101 -24.76 -0.76 -18.61
C ILE A 101 -25.55 -0.82 -19.92
N GLU A 102 -25.82 -2.02 -20.45
CA GLU A 102 -26.57 -2.19 -21.70
C GLU A 102 -28.09 -2.08 -21.51
N VAL A 103 -28.60 -2.14 -20.26
CA VAL A 103 -30.03 -2.33 -19.97
C VAL A 103 -30.68 -1.09 -19.35
N SER A 104 -29.92 -0.16 -18.79
CA SER A 104 -30.45 0.99 -18.05
C SER A 104 -30.47 2.28 -18.89
N ASP A 105 -31.68 2.76 -19.23
CA ASP A 105 -31.90 4.04 -19.92
C ASP A 105 -31.81 5.27 -18.98
N ASP A 106 -31.79 5.05 -17.65
CA ASP A 106 -31.85 6.08 -16.62
C ASP A 106 -30.47 6.64 -16.19
N VAL A 107 -29.38 6.17 -16.79
CA VAL A 107 -28.00 6.58 -16.43
C VAL A 107 -27.53 7.69 -17.36
N GLN A 108 -27.04 8.80 -16.79
CA GLN A 108 -26.57 9.94 -17.61
C GLN A 108 -25.28 9.59 -18.37
N TYR A 109 -24.46 8.69 -17.81
CA TYR A 109 -23.22 8.19 -18.41
C TYR A 109 -23.15 6.66 -18.31
N LYS A 110 -22.99 5.99 -19.47
CA LYS A 110 -22.91 4.52 -19.54
C LYS A 110 -21.65 3.96 -18.90
N HIS A 111 -20.52 4.67 -18.97
CA HIS A 111 -19.28 4.27 -18.30
C HIS A 111 -18.47 5.51 -17.92
N VAL A 112 -18.27 5.74 -16.62
CA VAL A 112 -17.43 6.84 -16.13
C VAL A 112 -15.96 6.39 -16.12
N LEU A 113 -15.15 7.00 -16.97
CA LEU A 113 -13.71 6.71 -17.08
C LEU A 113 -12.98 6.99 -15.76
N LEU A 114 -11.95 6.18 -15.45
CA LEU A 114 -11.14 6.34 -14.23
C LEU A 114 -10.59 7.77 -14.09
N TYR A 115 -10.17 8.39 -15.19
CA TYR A 115 -9.69 9.77 -15.18
C TYR A 115 -10.75 10.75 -14.64
N THR A 116 -11.99 10.66 -15.14
CA THR A 116 -13.12 11.48 -14.69
C THR A 116 -13.45 11.23 -13.21
N ARG A 117 -13.39 9.95 -12.78
CA ARG A 117 -13.58 9.55 -11.38
C ARG A 117 -12.52 10.18 -10.47
N LEU A 118 -11.25 10.17 -10.89
CA LEU A 118 -10.14 10.72 -10.11
C LEU A 118 -10.15 12.25 -10.06
N ASN A 119 -10.63 12.95 -11.09
CA ASN A 119 -10.81 14.40 -11.04
C ASN A 119 -11.96 14.79 -10.09
N ASN A 120 -13.01 13.96 -10.00
CA ASN A 120 -14.13 14.15 -9.09
C ASN A 120 -14.04 13.19 -7.87
N ARG A 121 -12.81 13.00 -7.34
CA ARG A 121 -12.51 11.93 -6.38
C ARG A 121 -13.41 11.96 -5.13
N VAL A 122 -13.83 13.14 -4.67
CA VAL A 122 -14.72 13.26 -3.51
C VAL A 122 -16.09 12.60 -3.74
N VAL A 123 -16.63 12.69 -4.95
CA VAL A 123 -17.89 12.03 -5.34
C VAL A 123 -17.64 10.55 -5.51
N ASP A 124 -16.56 10.19 -6.20
CA ASP A 124 -16.16 8.81 -6.44
C ASP A 124 -15.97 8.02 -5.13
N LEU A 125 -15.34 8.62 -4.12
CA LEU A 125 -15.13 8.01 -2.81
C LEU A 125 -16.43 7.70 -2.05
N ARG A 126 -17.59 8.26 -2.43
CA ARG A 126 -18.88 7.93 -1.81
C ARG A 126 -19.44 6.59 -2.23
N MET A 127 -18.90 5.98 -3.29
CA MET A 127 -19.32 4.66 -3.75
C MET A 127 -19.05 3.61 -2.68
N GLN A 128 -19.98 2.66 -2.52
CA GLN A 128 -19.84 1.56 -1.57
C GLN A 128 -18.56 0.74 -1.81
N THR A 129 -18.23 0.49 -3.08
CA THR A 129 -16.99 -0.20 -3.46
C THR A 129 -15.76 0.54 -2.96
N ASN A 130 -15.65 1.85 -3.21
CA ASN A 130 -14.52 2.65 -2.75
C ASN A 130 -14.46 2.71 -1.21
N GLN A 131 -15.60 2.89 -0.53
CA GLN A 131 -15.67 2.84 0.92
C GLN A 131 -15.13 1.51 1.48
N ALA A 132 -15.51 0.38 0.88
CA ALA A 132 -15.01 -0.94 1.25
C ALA A 132 -13.50 -1.10 1.02
N VAL A 133 -12.98 -0.62 -0.12
CA VAL A 133 -11.53 -0.64 -0.41
C VAL A 133 -10.74 0.11 0.67
N PHE A 134 -11.19 1.30 1.09
CA PHE A 134 -10.48 2.08 2.10
C PHE A 134 -10.63 1.55 3.53
N LYS A 135 -11.76 0.92 3.86
CA LYS A 135 -11.89 0.15 5.11
C LYS A 135 -10.92 -1.03 5.14
N LEU A 136 -10.79 -1.77 4.03
CA LEU A 136 -9.83 -2.87 3.92
C LEU A 136 -8.39 -2.37 4.03
N ARG A 137 -8.06 -1.23 3.40
CA ARG A 137 -6.76 -0.58 3.56
C ARG A 137 -6.44 -0.28 5.03
N HIS A 138 -7.41 0.29 5.76
CA HIS A 138 -7.26 0.53 7.20
C HIS A 138 -7.03 -0.78 7.98
N ALA A 139 -7.83 -1.82 7.70
CA ALA A 139 -7.69 -3.12 8.34
C ALA A 139 -6.30 -3.74 8.10
N ILE A 140 -5.74 -3.62 6.90
CA ILE A 140 -4.39 -4.10 6.59
C ILE A 140 -3.34 -3.37 7.42
N SER A 141 -3.40 -2.03 7.50
CA SER A 141 -2.45 -1.26 8.30
C SER A 141 -2.56 -1.60 9.78
N HIS A 142 -3.78 -1.80 10.28
CA HIS A 142 -4.02 -2.20 11.66
C HIS A 142 -3.46 -3.60 11.96
N LEU A 143 -3.74 -4.58 11.09
CA LEU A 143 -3.21 -5.94 11.22
C LEU A 143 -1.68 -5.98 11.16
N PHE A 144 -1.07 -5.16 10.30
CA PHE A 144 0.38 -5.04 10.22
C PHE A 144 0.97 -4.51 11.54
N HIS A 145 0.34 -3.50 12.13
CA HIS A 145 0.73 -2.94 13.42
C HIS A 145 0.59 -3.97 14.54
N GLU A 146 -0.59 -4.61 14.69
CA GLU A 146 -0.84 -5.62 15.72
C GLU A 146 0.12 -6.80 15.62
N TYR A 147 0.34 -7.33 14.41
CA TYR A 147 1.21 -8.48 14.19
C TYR A 147 2.66 -8.22 14.61
N LEU A 148 3.15 -7.00 14.34
CA LEU A 148 4.50 -6.60 14.66
C LEU A 148 4.65 -6.23 16.15
N ASP A 149 3.64 -5.58 16.74
CA ASP A 149 3.58 -5.25 18.17
C ASP A 149 3.67 -6.53 19.03
N GLU A 150 2.90 -7.57 18.68
CA GLU A 150 2.97 -8.90 19.31
C GLU A 150 4.37 -9.54 19.26
N ARG A 151 5.23 -9.10 18.33
CA ARG A 151 6.60 -9.61 18.12
C ARG A 151 7.67 -8.66 18.65
N GLY A 152 7.28 -7.64 19.40
CA GLY A 152 8.19 -6.69 20.05
C GLY A 152 8.83 -5.70 19.08
N PHE A 153 8.20 -5.43 17.93
CA PHE A 153 8.66 -4.37 17.04
C PHE A 153 8.24 -3.00 17.57
N THR A 154 9.12 -2.01 17.41
CA THR A 154 8.84 -0.62 17.77
C THR A 154 8.51 0.20 16.53
N GLU A 155 7.39 0.94 16.56
CA GLU A 155 7.07 1.89 15.49
C GLU A 155 8.03 3.09 15.55
N ILE A 156 8.62 3.44 14.42
CA ILE A 156 9.52 4.59 14.29
C ILE A 156 9.02 5.60 13.24
N HIS A 157 9.24 6.88 13.51
CA HIS A 157 8.95 7.96 12.57
C HIS A 157 10.25 8.63 12.13
N SER A 158 10.73 8.26 10.93
CA SER A 158 11.93 8.87 10.34
C SER A 158 11.60 10.09 9.45
N PRO A 159 12.51 11.08 9.34
CA PRO A 159 12.32 12.24 8.48
C PRO A 159 12.25 11.83 6.99
N LYS A 160 11.54 12.62 6.20
CA LYS A 160 11.48 12.49 4.73
C LYS A 160 12.35 13.47 3.99
N LEU A 161 12.74 14.56 4.63
CA LEU A 161 13.73 15.49 4.08
C LEU A 161 15.13 14.97 4.41
N GLN A 162 15.99 14.91 3.40
CA GLN A 162 17.38 14.51 3.51
C GLN A 162 18.28 15.58 2.90
N GLY A 163 19.45 15.81 3.50
CA GLY A 163 20.41 16.79 3.00
C GLY A 163 21.22 16.31 1.79
N THR A 164 21.06 15.04 1.38
CA THR A 164 21.85 14.45 0.29
C THR A 164 21.01 13.43 -0.47
N ALA A 165 21.21 13.35 -1.78
CA ALA A 165 20.66 12.26 -2.60
C ALA A 165 21.35 10.94 -2.22
N THR A 166 20.67 10.08 -1.48
CA THR A 166 21.26 8.89 -0.84
C THR A 166 21.49 7.70 -1.78
N VAL A 167 21.09 7.78 -3.05
CA VAL A 167 21.10 6.64 -3.98
C VAL A 167 21.65 7.09 -5.33
N SER A 168 22.77 6.49 -5.74
CA SER A 168 23.32 6.68 -7.10
C SER A 168 22.34 6.16 -8.14
N GLY A 169 22.08 6.96 -9.18
CA GLY A 169 21.37 6.52 -10.39
C GLY A 169 19.85 6.66 -10.38
N ALA A 170 19.22 7.04 -9.26
CA ALA A 170 17.81 7.40 -9.24
C ALA A 170 17.65 8.92 -9.25
N THR A 171 16.68 9.42 -10.03
CA THR A 171 16.23 10.82 -9.88
C THR A 171 15.74 11.03 -8.45
N VAL A 172 15.78 12.23 -7.89
CA VAL A 172 15.27 12.54 -6.55
C VAL A 172 14.45 13.82 -6.61
N PHE A 173 13.42 13.95 -5.78
CA PHE A 173 12.66 15.20 -5.71
C PHE A 173 13.46 16.21 -4.90
N GLU A 174 13.79 17.32 -5.53
CA GLU A 174 14.47 18.45 -4.89
C GLU A 174 13.44 19.39 -4.28
N VAL A 175 13.71 19.82 -3.05
CA VAL A 175 12.88 20.75 -2.28
C VAL A 175 13.78 21.88 -1.83
N GLY A 176 13.38 23.12 -2.13
CA GLY A 176 14.07 24.30 -1.58
C GLY A 176 13.94 24.30 -0.06
N ASP A 177 15.08 24.28 0.63
CA ASP A 177 15.15 24.46 2.08
C ASP A 177 15.62 25.89 2.37
N PHE A 178 15.23 26.46 3.51
CA PHE A 178 15.48 27.86 3.86
C PHE A 178 16.95 28.30 3.70
N LYS A 179 17.89 27.35 3.80
CA LYS A 179 19.34 27.57 3.74
C LYS A 179 20.03 26.83 2.59
N GLY A 180 19.30 26.17 1.69
CA GLY A 180 19.89 25.35 0.63
C GLY A 180 18.89 24.46 -0.10
N MET A 181 19.32 23.27 -0.49
CA MET A 181 18.47 22.25 -1.10
C MET A 181 18.35 21.04 -0.18
N ALA A 182 17.15 20.50 -0.11
CA ALA A 182 16.84 19.21 0.50
C ALA A 182 16.26 18.26 -0.55
N PHE A 183 16.29 16.97 -0.25
CA PHE A 183 15.79 15.92 -1.12
C PHE A 183 14.73 15.11 -0.38
N LEU A 184 13.69 14.66 -1.11
CA LEU A 184 12.75 13.68 -0.54
C LEU A 184 13.38 12.29 -0.55
N ALA A 185 13.42 11.69 0.63
CA ALA A 185 13.83 10.32 0.83
C ALA A 185 12.91 9.38 0.03
N GLN A 186 13.49 8.67 -0.94
CA GLN A 186 12.72 7.73 -1.73
C GLN A 186 12.17 6.62 -0.84
N TRP A 187 13.01 6.04 0.02
CA TRP A 187 12.65 5.01 1.00
C TRP A 187 13.32 5.27 2.35
N PRO A 188 12.72 4.83 3.47
CA PRO A 188 13.28 5.07 4.81
C PRO A 188 14.48 4.17 5.16
N GLN A 189 15.11 3.49 4.18
CA GLN A 189 16.08 2.41 4.40
C GLN A 189 17.24 2.79 5.33
N LEU A 190 17.93 3.91 5.07
CA LEU A 190 19.09 4.31 5.89
C LEU A 190 18.70 4.52 7.35
N MET A 191 17.55 5.17 7.58
CA MET A 191 17.08 5.49 8.93
C MET A 191 16.65 4.24 9.70
N LYS A 192 16.07 3.24 9.02
CA LYS A 192 15.75 1.95 9.65
C LYS A 192 16.99 1.23 10.13
N GLN A 193 18.04 1.19 9.32
CA GLN A 193 19.30 0.55 9.70
C GLN A 193 20.04 1.32 10.79
N MET A 194 20.01 2.65 10.75
CA MET A 194 20.54 3.48 11.84
C MET A 194 19.78 3.25 13.15
N ALA A 195 18.48 2.95 13.10
CA ALA A 195 17.73 2.56 14.29
C ALA A 195 18.21 1.20 14.84
N ILE A 196 18.50 0.22 13.97
CA ILE A 196 19.13 -1.04 14.41
C ILE A 196 20.50 -0.79 15.04
N ALA A 197 21.31 0.10 14.46
CA ALA A 197 22.61 0.51 15.03
C ALA A 197 22.47 1.29 16.36
N ALA A 198 21.28 1.80 16.66
CA ALA A 198 20.93 2.46 17.92
C ALA A 198 20.22 1.51 18.90
N ASP A 199 20.45 0.20 18.77
CA ASP A 199 19.91 -0.88 19.62
C ASP A 199 18.39 -1.06 19.57
N PHE A 200 17.70 -0.45 18.60
CA PHE A 200 16.31 -0.81 18.32
C PHE A 200 16.30 -2.13 17.53
N GLU A 201 16.37 -3.26 18.24
CA GLU A 201 16.49 -4.60 17.66
C GLU A 201 15.47 -4.89 16.54
N ARG A 202 14.24 -4.35 16.66
CA ARG A 202 13.13 -4.57 15.74
C ARG A 202 12.34 -3.28 15.54
N VAL A 203 12.30 -2.79 14.31
CA VAL A 203 11.61 -1.54 13.97
C VAL A 203 10.71 -1.67 12.77
N TYR A 204 9.66 -0.87 12.74
CA TYR A 204 8.83 -0.71 11.56
C TYR A 204 8.34 0.71 11.41
N LYS A 205 7.90 1.04 10.19
CA LYS A 205 7.34 2.34 9.85
C LYS A 205 6.23 2.17 8.83
N ILE A 206 5.11 2.83 9.09
CA ILE A 206 4.08 3.07 8.10
C ILE A 206 4.19 4.54 7.68
N GLY A 207 4.40 4.80 6.38
CA GLY A 207 4.52 6.18 5.94
C GLY A 207 4.71 6.36 4.44
N PRO A 208 4.74 7.61 3.96
CA PRO A 208 4.83 7.90 2.54
C PRO A 208 6.18 7.43 1.97
N ILE A 209 6.21 7.00 0.72
CA ILE A 209 7.40 6.65 -0.07
C ILE A 209 7.28 7.46 -1.36
N CYS A 210 8.38 8.11 -1.76
CA CYS A 210 8.39 8.94 -2.95
C CYS A 210 9.22 8.27 -4.04
N ARG A 211 8.72 8.26 -5.27
CA ARG A 211 9.45 7.83 -6.46
C ARG A 211 9.35 8.88 -7.56
N THR A 212 10.43 9.01 -8.29
CA THR A 212 10.69 10.11 -9.24
C THR A 212 10.94 9.61 -10.65
N GLU A 213 10.83 8.30 -10.84
CA GLU A 213 10.83 7.68 -12.15
C GLU A 213 9.61 8.21 -12.93
N ASP A 214 9.83 8.73 -14.13
CA ASP A 214 8.74 9.18 -15.01
C ASP A 214 8.07 7.97 -15.66
N SER A 215 7.38 7.20 -14.83
CA SER A 215 6.65 6.00 -15.24
C SER A 215 5.16 6.20 -14.99
N ASN A 216 4.43 6.54 -16.04
CA ASN A 216 2.98 6.68 -15.98
C ASN A 216 2.28 5.38 -16.37
N THR A 217 2.38 4.36 -15.52
CA THR A 217 1.70 3.07 -15.73
C THR A 217 0.52 2.88 -14.78
N HIS A 218 -0.22 1.78 -14.93
CA HIS A 218 -1.29 1.40 -14.02
C HIS A 218 -0.78 0.88 -12.65
N ARG A 219 0.54 0.62 -12.50
CA ARG A 219 1.18 0.11 -11.28
C ARG A 219 2.00 1.16 -10.53
N HIS A 220 2.38 2.26 -11.18
CA HIS A 220 3.29 3.25 -10.61
C HIS A 220 2.56 4.49 -10.08
N MET A 221 3.06 4.99 -8.95
CA MET A 221 2.72 6.27 -8.34
C MET A 221 4.01 6.96 -7.88
N ILE A 222 4.01 8.29 -7.87
CA ILE A 222 5.14 9.09 -7.39
C ILE A 222 5.13 9.24 -5.86
N GLU A 223 3.98 9.02 -5.22
CA GLU A 223 3.82 8.99 -3.78
C GLU A 223 2.84 7.86 -3.42
N PHE A 224 3.25 6.99 -2.49
CA PHE A 224 2.45 5.87 -1.99
C PHE A 224 2.82 5.53 -0.55
N THR A 225 2.11 4.61 0.09
CA THR A 225 2.36 4.22 1.49
C THR A 225 3.19 2.96 1.57
N GLY A 226 4.35 3.05 2.21
CA GLY A 226 5.19 1.92 2.56
C GLY A 226 4.80 1.32 3.91
N LEU A 227 4.82 -0.01 3.98
CA LEU A 227 4.91 -0.78 5.22
C LEU A 227 6.34 -1.30 5.30
N ASP A 228 7.18 -0.61 6.04
CA ASP A 228 8.59 -0.89 6.15
C ASP A 228 8.90 -1.59 7.48
N LEU A 229 9.79 -2.58 7.44
CA LEU A 229 10.33 -3.21 8.64
C LEU A 229 11.83 -3.49 8.50
N GLU A 230 12.52 -3.54 9.64
CA GLU A 230 13.92 -3.95 9.76
C GLU A 230 14.11 -4.62 11.12
N MET A 231 14.91 -5.69 11.17
CA MET A 231 15.25 -6.34 12.42
C MET A 231 16.68 -6.88 12.44
N ALA A 232 17.26 -6.91 13.63
CA ALA A 232 18.50 -7.62 13.91
C ALA A 232 18.27 -9.14 13.85
N ILE A 233 19.27 -9.86 13.33
CA ILE A 233 19.27 -11.31 13.21
C ILE A 233 20.53 -11.90 13.84
N GLN A 234 20.40 -13.11 14.36
CA GLN A 234 21.51 -13.85 14.97
C GLN A 234 22.22 -14.78 13.98
N GLU A 235 21.52 -15.40 13.02
CA GLU A 235 22.11 -16.46 12.18
C GLU A 235 21.73 -16.34 10.69
N HIS A 236 20.44 -16.45 10.34
CA HIS A 236 20.00 -16.47 8.94
C HIS A 236 18.78 -15.59 8.67
N TYR A 237 18.80 -14.89 7.52
CA TYR A 237 17.72 -14.00 7.07
C TYR A 237 16.41 -14.74 6.74
N HIS A 238 16.44 -16.08 6.63
CA HIS A 238 15.26 -16.90 6.38
C HIS A 238 14.20 -16.80 7.48
N LYS A 239 14.60 -16.53 8.74
CA LYS A 239 13.67 -16.32 9.87
C LYS A 239 12.71 -15.14 9.64
N VAL A 240 13.11 -14.13 8.86
CA VAL A 240 12.26 -12.99 8.48
C VAL A 240 11.22 -13.41 7.46
N MET A 241 11.62 -14.23 6.50
CA MET A 241 10.73 -14.73 5.47
C MET A 241 9.65 -15.63 6.08
N GLU A 242 10.02 -16.46 7.07
CA GLU A 242 9.06 -17.24 7.87
C GLU A 242 8.11 -16.36 8.70
N MET A 243 8.59 -15.22 9.19
CA MET A 243 7.73 -14.25 9.88
C MET A 243 6.74 -13.60 8.90
N LEU A 244 7.15 -13.32 7.67
CA LEU A 244 6.26 -12.77 6.63
C LEU A 244 5.30 -13.82 6.05
N ASP A 245 5.67 -15.10 6.11
CA ASP A 245 4.85 -16.25 5.68
C ASP A 245 3.53 -16.34 6.48
N ARG A 246 3.61 -16.10 7.80
CA ARG A 246 2.45 -16.24 8.72
C ARG A 246 1.39 -15.14 8.60
N LEU A 247 1.59 -14.12 7.77
CA LEU A 247 0.63 -13.02 7.56
C LEU A 247 -0.53 -13.39 6.64
N SER A 248 -0.67 -14.65 6.24
CA SER A 248 -1.45 -15.00 5.06
C SER A 248 -2.22 -16.32 5.14
N SER A 249 -3.52 -16.22 5.35
CA SER A 249 -4.45 -17.34 5.14
C SER A 249 -5.80 -16.74 4.73
N ARG A 250 -6.38 -17.11 3.57
CA ARG A 250 -7.82 -16.99 3.21
C ARG A 250 -8.16 -17.67 1.87
N ARG A 251 -9.43 -18.11 1.75
CA ARG A 251 -9.99 -19.10 0.82
C ARG A 251 -10.15 -18.72 -0.68
N GLU A 252 -10.11 -17.44 -1.06
CA GLU A 252 -10.24 -17.03 -2.49
C GLU A 252 -8.89 -16.79 -3.18
N PHE A 253 -7.83 -16.71 -2.40
CA PHE A 253 -6.45 -16.56 -2.85
C PHE A 253 -5.75 -17.88 -2.58
N LYS A 254 -5.17 -18.53 -3.60
CA LYS A 254 -4.49 -19.81 -3.33
C LYS A 254 -3.12 -19.54 -2.74
N TRP A 255 -3.04 -19.75 -1.44
CA TRP A 255 -1.81 -19.89 -0.69
C TRP A 255 -1.44 -21.38 -0.67
N ARG A 256 -0.16 -21.68 -0.82
CA ARG A 256 0.32 -23.04 -0.56
C ARG A 256 0.30 -23.27 0.95
N GLU A 257 -0.78 -23.85 1.46
CA GLU A 257 -0.90 -24.24 2.87
C GLU A 257 -0.35 -25.66 3.06
N GLY A 258 0.64 -25.84 3.93
CA GLY A 258 1.20 -27.16 4.23
C GLY A 258 2.55 -27.12 4.96
N PRO A 259 3.06 -28.29 5.41
CA PRO A 259 4.35 -28.40 6.10
C PRO A 259 5.55 -27.99 5.24
N GLU A 260 5.37 -27.93 3.91
CA GLU A 260 6.38 -27.47 2.96
C GLU A 260 6.51 -25.93 2.88
N GLY A 261 5.61 -25.19 3.53
CA GLY A 261 5.64 -23.72 3.57
C GLY A 261 5.43 -23.03 2.22
N MET A 262 5.70 -21.73 2.20
CA MET A 262 5.63 -20.90 1.00
C MET A 262 6.60 -21.35 -0.10
N LEU A 263 6.17 -21.26 -1.36
CA LEU A 263 7.04 -21.54 -2.51
C LEU A 263 8.21 -20.55 -2.54
N ARG A 264 9.43 -21.09 -2.46
CA ARG A 264 10.69 -20.35 -2.58
C ARG A 264 11.42 -20.85 -3.80
N LEU A 265 11.77 -19.92 -4.69
CA LEU A 265 12.57 -20.18 -5.88
C LEU A 265 13.84 -19.35 -5.79
N SER A 266 14.99 -19.92 -6.07
CA SER A 266 16.19 -19.14 -6.36
C SER A 266 15.98 -18.37 -7.67
N PHE A 267 16.68 -17.24 -7.82
CA PHE A 267 16.68 -16.47 -9.06
C PHE A 267 17.07 -17.35 -10.26
N LYS A 268 18.02 -18.28 -10.06
CA LYS A 268 18.41 -19.27 -11.07
C LYS A 268 17.23 -20.17 -11.48
N GLU A 269 16.51 -20.74 -10.52
CA GLU A 269 15.33 -21.57 -10.82
C GLU A 269 14.22 -20.77 -11.51
N ALA A 270 14.01 -19.52 -11.11
CA ALA A 270 13.05 -18.63 -11.78
C ALA A 270 13.45 -18.35 -13.24
N VAL A 271 14.73 -18.12 -13.51
CA VAL A 271 15.28 -17.96 -14.86
C VAL A 271 15.13 -19.25 -15.66
N ASP A 272 15.44 -20.40 -15.07
CA ASP A 272 15.35 -21.69 -15.76
C ASP A 272 13.89 -22.02 -16.14
N LEU A 273 12.90 -21.71 -15.29
CA LEU A 273 11.47 -21.81 -15.64
C LEU A 273 11.08 -20.91 -16.83
N LEU A 274 11.65 -19.72 -16.92
CA LEU A 274 11.38 -18.79 -18.04
C LEU A 274 12.05 -19.25 -19.33
N VAL A 275 13.25 -19.84 -19.24
CA VAL A 275 13.94 -20.46 -20.38
C VAL A 275 13.19 -21.67 -20.90
N GLU A 276 12.67 -22.53 -20.01
CA GLU A 276 11.81 -23.67 -20.36
C GLU A 276 10.54 -23.22 -21.11
N ASP A 277 9.98 -22.07 -20.74
CA ASP A 277 8.81 -21.48 -21.42
C ASP A 277 9.19 -20.76 -22.74
N GLY A 278 10.47 -20.69 -23.10
CA GLY A 278 10.96 -20.16 -24.37
C GLY A 278 11.39 -18.69 -24.33
N VAL A 279 11.73 -18.14 -23.16
CA VAL A 279 12.39 -16.82 -23.06
C VAL A 279 13.90 -16.97 -23.26
N PRO A 280 14.53 -16.21 -24.17
CA PRO A 280 15.99 -16.20 -24.32
C PRO A 280 16.71 -15.81 -23.03
N ARG A 281 17.79 -16.51 -22.67
CA ARG A 281 18.48 -16.32 -21.38
C ARG A 281 19.15 -14.95 -21.25
N ASP A 282 19.59 -14.37 -22.36
CA ASP A 282 20.15 -13.02 -22.48
C ASP A 282 19.14 -11.92 -22.13
N ALA A 283 17.83 -12.19 -22.29
CA ALA A 283 16.77 -11.26 -21.87
C ALA A 283 16.39 -11.39 -20.39
N LEU A 284 17.08 -12.25 -19.62
CA LEU A 284 16.75 -12.58 -18.22
C LEU A 284 17.80 -12.08 -17.21
N ASP A 285 18.70 -11.19 -17.64
CA ASP A 285 19.66 -10.53 -16.75
C ASP A 285 18.96 -9.71 -15.66
N ASP A 286 17.77 -9.17 -15.95
CA ASP A 286 16.86 -8.57 -14.96
C ASP A 286 15.41 -9.03 -15.22
N ILE A 287 14.85 -9.79 -14.27
CA ILE A 287 13.46 -10.29 -14.38
C ILE A 287 12.40 -9.24 -14.02
N LYS A 288 12.81 -8.04 -13.57
CA LYS A 288 11.88 -6.96 -13.14
C LYS A 288 11.07 -6.33 -14.28
N CYS A 289 11.28 -6.76 -15.52
CA CYS A 289 10.38 -6.39 -16.61
C CYS A 289 8.97 -6.97 -16.34
N HIS A 290 7.96 -6.11 -16.30
CA HIS A 290 6.55 -6.48 -16.03
C HIS A 290 6.05 -7.67 -16.85
N GLN A 291 6.45 -7.76 -18.12
CA GLN A 291 6.03 -8.87 -18.99
C GLN A 291 6.65 -10.20 -18.55
N ILE A 292 7.89 -10.17 -18.08
CA ILE A 292 8.64 -11.33 -17.60
C ILE A 292 8.10 -11.77 -16.23
N GLU A 293 7.88 -10.82 -15.30
CA GLU A 293 7.26 -11.12 -13.99
C GLU A 293 5.89 -11.80 -14.16
N LYS A 294 5.01 -11.23 -15.00
CA LYS A 294 3.69 -11.83 -15.27
C LYS A 294 3.76 -13.18 -15.96
N ARG A 295 4.76 -13.39 -16.80
CA ARG A 295 4.99 -14.67 -17.45
C ARG A 295 5.41 -15.72 -16.42
N LEU A 296 6.37 -15.38 -15.56
CA LEU A 296 6.79 -16.22 -14.44
C LEU A 296 5.63 -16.53 -13.50
N GLY A 297 4.82 -15.53 -13.12
CA GLY A 297 3.65 -15.74 -12.27
C GLY A 297 2.63 -16.72 -12.87
N ARG A 298 2.42 -16.68 -14.19
CA ARG A 298 1.55 -17.65 -14.90
C ARG A 298 2.13 -19.07 -14.86
N ILE A 299 3.45 -19.21 -15.09
CA ILE A 299 4.14 -20.50 -15.01
C ILE A 299 4.06 -21.07 -13.59
N VAL A 300 4.34 -20.24 -12.58
CA VAL A 300 4.29 -20.61 -11.17
C VAL A 300 2.87 -21.04 -10.79
N ARG A 301 1.85 -20.31 -11.23
CA ARG A 301 0.46 -20.68 -10.99
C ARG A 301 0.10 -22.01 -11.65
N ALA A 302 0.53 -22.25 -12.89
CA ALA A 302 0.25 -23.48 -13.62
C ALA A 302 0.96 -24.70 -13.00
N LYS A 303 2.21 -24.52 -12.53
CA LYS A 303 3.06 -25.61 -12.02
C LYS A 303 2.84 -25.91 -10.54
N TYR A 304 2.60 -24.89 -9.72
CA TYR A 304 2.57 -24.99 -8.26
C TYR A 304 1.23 -24.59 -7.62
N ASP A 305 0.24 -24.19 -8.42
CA ASP A 305 -1.11 -23.80 -7.98
C ASP A 305 -1.16 -22.71 -6.88
N THR A 306 -0.17 -21.81 -6.88
CA THR A 306 -0.08 -20.69 -5.92
C THR A 306 -0.14 -19.34 -6.63
N ASP A 307 -0.79 -18.35 -6.00
CA ASP A 307 -0.75 -16.94 -6.42
C ASP A 307 0.39 -16.16 -5.75
N TYR A 308 1.15 -16.80 -4.86
CA TYR A 308 2.17 -16.16 -4.02
C TYR A 308 3.44 -17.01 -3.89
N TYR A 309 4.59 -16.37 -4.05
CA TYR A 309 5.91 -17.01 -4.04
C TYR A 309 7.04 -16.01 -3.75
N ILE A 310 8.18 -16.52 -3.24
CA ILE A 310 9.40 -15.75 -2.98
C ILE A 310 10.41 -16.11 -4.05
N ILE A 311 11.08 -15.11 -4.61
CA ILE A 311 12.34 -15.32 -5.30
C ILE A 311 13.47 -14.90 -4.37
N VAL A 312 14.52 -15.73 -4.24
CA VAL A 312 15.68 -15.50 -3.39
C VAL A 312 16.97 -15.53 -4.21
N LYS A 313 18.11 -15.11 -3.62
CA LYS A 313 19.44 -15.22 -4.23
C LYS A 313 19.57 -14.51 -5.58
N PHE A 314 19.14 -13.26 -5.66
CA PHE A 314 19.31 -12.46 -6.88
C PHE A 314 20.78 -12.12 -7.14
N SER A 315 21.10 -11.81 -8.40
CA SER A 315 22.40 -11.26 -8.79
C SER A 315 22.74 -9.99 -8.01
N MET A 316 23.97 -9.91 -7.48
CA MET A 316 24.48 -8.71 -6.82
C MET A 316 24.48 -7.50 -7.74
N ALA A 317 24.64 -7.69 -9.05
CA ALA A 317 24.71 -6.60 -10.02
C ALA A 317 23.43 -5.73 -10.02
N LEU A 318 22.27 -6.35 -9.83
CA LEU A 318 20.95 -5.71 -9.81
C LEU A 318 20.61 -5.04 -8.47
N ARG A 319 21.41 -5.30 -7.43
CA ARG A 319 21.05 -4.99 -6.04
C ARG A 319 21.80 -3.75 -5.52
N PRO A 320 21.13 -2.90 -4.71
CA PRO A 320 21.78 -1.74 -4.08
C PRO A 320 23.05 -2.07 -3.29
N PHE A 321 23.92 -1.08 -3.13
CA PHE A 321 25.24 -1.23 -2.50
C PHE A 321 25.21 -1.75 -1.05
N TYR A 322 24.10 -1.56 -0.33
CA TYR A 322 23.94 -1.93 1.07
C TYR A 322 23.49 -3.39 1.27
N ILE A 323 23.32 -4.17 0.20
CA ILE A 323 22.89 -5.57 0.26
C ILE A 323 24.07 -6.50 0.48
N MET A 324 23.90 -7.46 1.40
CA MET A 324 24.91 -8.46 1.75
C MET A 324 25.09 -9.46 0.59
N PRO A 325 26.34 -9.71 0.13
CA PRO A 325 26.65 -10.82 -0.78
C PRO A 325 26.30 -12.18 -0.16
N ASP A 326 25.98 -13.16 -0.99
CA ASP A 326 25.85 -14.54 -0.56
C ASP A 326 27.23 -15.09 -0.13
N PRO A 327 27.33 -15.82 0.99
CA PRO A 327 28.60 -16.33 1.49
C PRO A 327 29.21 -17.42 0.59
N ASP A 328 28.40 -18.18 -0.15
CA ASP A 328 28.85 -19.27 -1.01
C ASP A 328 29.22 -18.79 -2.42
N ASP A 329 28.50 -17.79 -2.92
CA ASP A 329 28.71 -17.20 -4.25
C ASP A 329 28.59 -15.66 -4.20
N PRO A 330 29.72 -14.92 -4.21
CA PRO A 330 29.72 -13.46 -4.15
C PRO A 330 29.05 -12.76 -5.35
N THR A 331 28.75 -13.48 -6.44
CA THR A 331 27.96 -12.94 -7.56
C THR A 331 26.47 -12.87 -7.23
N LEU A 332 26.02 -13.60 -6.21
CA LEU A 332 24.66 -13.62 -5.68
C LEU A 332 24.55 -12.82 -4.38
N SER A 333 23.32 -12.49 -4.02
CA SER A 333 22.99 -11.63 -2.90
C SER A 333 22.02 -12.29 -1.94
N ASN A 334 22.11 -11.96 -0.65
CA ASN A 334 21.12 -12.35 0.37
C ASN A 334 19.87 -11.45 0.28
N SER A 335 19.31 -11.33 -0.92
CA SER A 335 18.08 -10.59 -1.21
C SER A 335 16.95 -11.52 -1.58
N TYR A 336 15.73 -11.00 -1.41
CA TYR A 336 14.50 -11.69 -1.69
C TYR A 336 13.42 -10.71 -2.13
N ASP A 337 12.59 -11.12 -3.07
CA ASP A 337 11.41 -10.36 -3.50
C ASP A 337 10.18 -11.25 -3.40
N PHE A 338 9.06 -10.67 -2.95
CA PHE A 338 7.80 -11.39 -2.80
C PHE A 338 6.88 -10.99 -3.95
N PHE A 339 6.24 -11.99 -4.53
CA PHE A 339 5.36 -11.81 -5.68
C PHE A 339 3.94 -12.23 -5.32
N ILE A 340 2.98 -11.40 -5.72
CA ILE A 340 1.57 -11.76 -5.75
C ILE A 340 1.10 -11.68 -7.20
N ARG A 341 0.50 -12.76 -7.71
CA ARG A 341 -0.06 -12.83 -9.08
C ARG A 341 0.95 -12.43 -10.18
N GLY A 342 2.22 -12.76 -9.97
CA GLY A 342 3.29 -12.41 -10.91
C GLY A 342 3.68 -10.93 -10.92
N GLU A 343 3.42 -10.22 -9.82
CA GLU A 343 3.79 -8.82 -9.64
C GLU A 343 4.50 -8.64 -8.29
N GLU A 344 5.66 -7.97 -8.29
CA GLU A 344 6.43 -7.67 -7.07
C GLU A 344 5.62 -6.80 -6.09
N ILE A 345 5.55 -7.20 -4.82
CA ILE A 345 4.92 -6.44 -3.74
C ILE A 345 5.89 -6.02 -2.62
N LEU A 346 6.97 -6.78 -2.44
CA LEU A 346 7.96 -6.57 -1.40
C LEU A 346 9.34 -6.81 -1.98
N SER A 347 10.27 -5.90 -1.70
CA SER A 347 11.70 -6.18 -1.84
C SER A 347 12.40 -6.09 -0.49
N GLY A 348 13.21 -7.10 -0.19
CA GLY A 348 13.93 -7.22 1.06
C GLY A 348 15.31 -7.83 0.86
N ALA A 349 16.18 -7.63 1.85
CA ALA A 349 17.50 -8.24 1.88
C ALA A 349 18.15 -8.18 3.25
N GLN A 350 19.09 -9.07 3.48
CA GLN A 350 20.10 -8.88 4.51
C GLN A 350 21.00 -7.72 4.12
N ARG A 351 21.35 -6.89 5.10
CA ARG A 351 22.17 -5.71 4.90
C ARG A 351 23.60 -5.93 5.35
N ILE A 352 24.51 -5.19 4.73
CA ILE A 352 25.89 -5.10 5.19
C ILE A 352 25.90 -4.30 6.50
N HIS A 353 26.39 -4.93 7.56
CA HIS A 353 26.56 -4.33 8.89
C HIS A 353 28.03 -3.97 9.18
N ASP A 354 28.99 -4.59 8.47
CA ASP A 354 30.40 -4.22 8.55
C ASP A 354 30.68 -2.93 7.76
N VAL A 355 31.25 -1.93 8.44
CA VAL A 355 31.49 -0.61 7.85
C VAL A 355 32.54 -0.65 6.73
N THR A 356 33.52 -1.55 6.81
CA THR A 356 34.61 -1.65 5.84
C THR A 356 34.10 -2.18 4.52
N LEU A 357 33.36 -3.28 4.57
CA LEU A 357 32.68 -3.89 3.42
C LEU A 357 31.64 -2.94 2.82
N LEU A 358 30.89 -2.23 3.65
CA LEU A 358 29.90 -1.26 3.19
C LEU A 358 30.56 -0.12 2.41
N ALA A 359 31.67 0.44 2.93
CA ALA A 359 32.43 1.49 2.25
C ALA A 359 33.08 0.97 0.95
N GLU A 360 33.54 -0.28 0.92
CA GLU A 360 34.05 -0.93 -0.29
C GLU A 360 32.97 -1.03 -1.37
N LYS A 361 31.77 -1.53 -1.03
CA LYS A 361 30.64 -1.65 -1.96
C LYS A 361 30.12 -0.31 -2.45
N MET A 362 30.19 0.72 -1.62
CA MET A 362 29.90 2.10 -2.07
C MET A 362 30.89 2.52 -3.16
N ARG A 363 32.19 2.38 -2.92
CA ARG A 363 33.23 2.75 -3.90
C ARG A 363 33.10 1.94 -5.19
N SER A 364 32.80 0.64 -5.11
CA SER A 364 32.60 -0.21 -6.29
C SER A 364 31.40 0.21 -7.14
N ARG A 365 30.46 0.97 -6.58
CA ARG A 365 29.28 1.53 -7.26
C ARG A 365 29.46 3.01 -7.64
N GLY A 366 30.67 3.55 -7.52
CA GLY A 366 30.97 4.95 -7.81
C GLY A 366 30.39 5.93 -6.80
N LEU A 367 29.99 5.46 -5.61
CA LEU A 367 29.51 6.31 -4.52
C LEU A 367 30.68 6.70 -3.62
N ASP A 368 30.77 7.99 -3.28
CA ASP A 368 31.72 8.48 -2.28
C ASP A 368 31.19 8.19 -0.86
N PRO A 369 31.92 7.40 -0.04
CA PRO A 369 31.60 7.18 1.37
C PRO A 369 31.37 8.46 2.18
N ALA A 370 32.03 9.58 1.83
CA ALA A 370 31.87 10.84 2.54
C ALA A 370 30.47 11.47 2.37
N SER A 371 29.79 11.18 1.25
CA SER A 371 28.47 11.73 0.93
C SER A 371 27.38 11.35 1.94
N ILE A 372 27.50 10.18 2.58
CA ILE A 372 26.60 9.68 3.62
C ILE A 372 27.37 9.30 4.87
N SER A 373 28.35 10.14 5.25
CA SER A 373 29.20 9.94 6.42
C SER A 373 28.42 9.69 7.72
N TYR A 374 27.28 10.36 7.91
CA TYR A 374 26.38 10.15 9.06
C TYR A 374 25.85 8.71 9.13
N TYR A 375 25.54 8.10 7.98
CA TYR A 375 25.05 6.73 7.90
C TYR A 375 26.18 5.76 8.22
N LEU A 376 27.37 5.93 7.64
CA LEU A 376 28.54 5.09 7.95
C LEU A 376 28.99 5.21 9.40
N TYR A 377 28.87 6.40 9.99
CA TYR A 377 29.19 6.62 11.39
C TYR A 377 28.37 5.74 12.32
N ALA A 378 27.09 5.51 12.02
CA ALA A 378 26.24 4.61 12.80
C ALA A 378 26.80 3.17 12.84
N PHE A 379 27.31 2.64 11.72
CA PHE A 379 27.92 1.31 11.68
C PHE A 379 29.29 1.24 12.37
N LYS A 380 30.03 2.36 12.43
CA LYS A 380 31.30 2.42 13.18
C LYS A 380 31.10 2.25 14.69
N MET A 381 29.93 2.63 15.20
CA MET A 381 29.58 2.48 16.61
C MET A 381 29.19 1.03 16.98
N GLY A 382 29.12 0.14 15.99
CA GLY A 382 28.61 -1.22 16.13
C GLY A 382 27.20 -1.31 15.59
N CYS A 383 26.97 -2.31 14.73
CA CYS A 383 25.65 -2.59 14.19
C CYS A 383 25.50 -4.11 14.06
N SER A 384 24.44 -4.64 14.66
CA SER A 384 24.13 -6.07 14.56
C SER A 384 23.76 -6.44 13.12
N PRO A 385 24.05 -7.68 12.67
CA PRO A 385 23.55 -8.18 11.40
C PRO A 385 22.04 -7.97 11.31
N ASN A 386 21.57 -7.39 10.21
CA ASN A 386 20.18 -6.99 10.08
C ASN A 386 19.62 -7.25 8.68
N VAL A 387 18.30 -7.24 8.63
CA VAL A 387 17.51 -7.61 7.47
C VAL A 387 16.16 -6.92 7.56
N GLY A 388 15.64 -6.54 6.41
CA GLY A 388 14.36 -5.88 6.34
C GLY A 388 13.75 -5.98 4.97
N GLY A 389 12.55 -5.42 4.90
CA GLY A 389 11.75 -5.37 3.68
C GLY A 389 10.85 -4.13 3.69
N SER A 390 10.31 -3.84 2.52
CA SER A 390 9.31 -2.79 2.35
C SER A 390 8.20 -3.31 1.46
N ILE A 391 6.95 -3.14 1.91
CA ILE A 391 5.75 -3.52 1.17
C ILE A 391 5.06 -2.24 0.70
N GLY A 392 4.68 -2.18 -0.58
CA GLY A 392 3.78 -1.13 -1.07
C GLY A 392 2.34 -1.46 -0.70
N LEU A 393 1.73 -0.70 0.23
CA LEU A 393 0.37 -0.96 0.72
C LEU A 393 -0.66 -0.93 -0.42
N GLU A 394 -0.58 0.09 -1.28
CA GLU A 394 -1.50 0.25 -2.41
C GLU A 394 -1.32 -0.86 -3.47
N CYS A 395 -0.08 -1.30 -3.70
CA CYS A 395 0.24 -2.39 -4.63
C CYS A 395 -0.29 -3.74 -4.11
N MET A 396 -0.02 -4.05 -2.85
CA MET A 396 -0.51 -5.26 -2.20
C MET A 396 -2.04 -5.33 -2.23
N LEU A 397 -2.72 -4.25 -1.87
CA LEU A 397 -4.19 -4.17 -1.89
C LEU A 397 -4.75 -4.30 -3.32
N MET A 398 -4.11 -3.67 -4.31
CA MET A 398 -4.52 -3.74 -5.71
C MET A 398 -4.50 -5.19 -6.21
N LEU A 399 -3.41 -5.91 -5.93
CA LEU A 399 -3.24 -7.29 -6.36
C LEU A 399 -4.10 -8.28 -5.60
N PHE A 400 -4.31 -8.02 -4.30
CA PHE A 400 -5.21 -8.82 -3.48
C PHE A 400 -6.65 -8.76 -4.02
N LEU A 401 -7.14 -7.55 -4.32
CA LEU A 401 -8.48 -7.31 -4.85
C LEU A 401 -8.61 -7.49 -6.38
N ARG A 402 -7.52 -7.85 -7.07
CA ARG A 402 -7.46 -7.96 -8.55
C ARG A 402 -7.92 -6.68 -9.27
N LEU A 403 -7.57 -5.52 -8.72
CA LEU A 403 -7.86 -4.23 -9.34
C LEU A 403 -6.85 -3.96 -10.47
N ASN A 404 -7.32 -3.37 -11.55
CA ASN A 404 -6.51 -3.13 -12.75
C ASN A 404 -5.59 -1.90 -12.64
N ASN A 405 -5.75 -1.07 -11.62
CA ASN A 405 -5.01 0.18 -11.46
C ASN A 405 -4.76 0.52 -9.98
N ILE A 406 -3.51 0.84 -9.64
CA ILE A 406 -3.07 1.19 -8.28
C ILE A 406 -3.75 2.46 -7.76
N ARG A 407 -4.22 3.33 -8.67
CA ARG A 407 -4.93 4.55 -8.30
C ARG A 407 -6.27 4.26 -7.61
N CYS A 408 -6.84 3.08 -7.82
CA CYS A 408 -8.07 2.67 -7.14
C CYS A 408 -7.84 2.42 -5.63
N THR A 409 -6.62 2.05 -5.23
CA THR A 409 -6.26 1.77 -3.82
C THR A 409 -5.60 2.95 -3.10
N SER A 410 -5.33 4.05 -3.81
CA SER A 410 -4.87 5.31 -3.23
C SER A 410 -6.02 6.31 -3.09
N LEU A 411 -6.14 6.95 -1.92
CA LEU A 411 -7.26 7.87 -1.65
C LEU A 411 -7.21 9.08 -2.59
N PHE A 412 -6.04 9.70 -2.69
CA PHE A 412 -5.73 10.79 -3.61
C PHE A 412 -4.44 10.46 -4.36
N PRO A 413 -4.53 9.75 -5.49
CA PRO A 413 -3.35 9.27 -6.19
C PRO A 413 -2.47 10.41 -6.68
N ARG A 414 -1.15 10.18 -6.61
CA ARG A 414 -0.12 11.03 -7.21
C ARG A 414 0.67 10.20 -8.22
N ASP A 415 0.61 10.61 -9.47
CA ASP A 415 1.38 10.12 -10.61
C ASP A 415 2.08 11.31 -11.31
N SER A 416 2.93 11.06 -12.31
CA SER A 416 3.67 12.12 -13.01
C SER A 416 2.77 13.15 -13.72
N GLY A 417 1.49 12.82 -13.98
CA GLY A 417 0.49 13.74 -14.51
C GLY A 417 -0.42 14.40 -13.47
N SER A 418 -0.30 14.04 -12.19
CA SER A 418 -1.28 14.40 -11.15
C SER A 418 -1.14 15.83 -10.63
N THR A 419 0.07 16.38 -10.62
CA THR A 419 0.31 17.77 -10.17
C THR A 419 -0.27 18.81 -11.13
N ARG A 420 -0.71 18.41 -12.32
CA ARG A 420 -1.47 19.26 -13.26
C ARG A 420 -2.99 19.21 -13.04
N ARG A 421 -3.50 18.33 -12.18
CA ARG A 421 -4.93 18.18 -11.88
C ARG A 421 -5.27 19.14 -10.74
N GLN A 422 -5.93 20.25 -11.05
CA GLN A 422 -6.42 21.25 -10.08
C GLN A 422 -7.81 20.88 -9.56
#